data_AF-A0A3N1ID77-F1
#
_entry.id   AF-A0A3N1ID77-F1
#
_cell.length_a   1.000
_cell.length_b   1.000
_cell.length_c   1.000
_cell.angle_alpha   90.00
_cell.angle_beta   90.00
_cell.angle_gamma   90.00
#
_symmetry.space_group_name_H-M   'P 1'
#
loop_
_entity.id
_entity.type
_entity.pdbx_description
1 polymer ?
#
loop_
_entity_poly.entity_id
_entity_poly.type
_entity_poly.pdbx_seq_one_letter_code
_entity_poly.pdbx_strand_id
1 'polypeptide(L)'
;MSLGDEQGYTDYGDTGHTRTRLPEGDPYGGAPRRGGRRSSSRSLVTVVGVVVLLIAAIAFANRGDDASSDTPTNKQPQAKAAPTAPTGTKPVQTKTGTIPSGFPHTQQGAESAAANYAVALGSAEMFNRSSRDLILQAVITPSGVSSSEAAFDKAYTSAFSKSLGLNEDGTAPKGYTFVSRTSPIGTKVTEATTDAATVEVWCSGLLGLAGDKSTNPVTNSWFTITMKLEWAANDWKIITHSQKEGPAPVPGDDRAADANEMSKAVNEYGGFTYAR
;
A
#
# COMPACT_ATOMS: atom_id res chain seq x y z
N MET A 1 -6.92 -73.80 4.77
CA MET A 1 -7.02 -72.43 5.32
C MET A 1 -7.75 -71.61 4.27
N SER A 2 -8.87 -70.99 4.62
CA SER A 2 -9.90 -70.52 3.68
C SER A 2 -10.37 -69.11 4.04
N LEU A 3 -10.87 -68.43 2.99
CA LEU A 3 -11.71 -67.22 2.92
C LEU A 3 -10.98 -65.87 2.87
N GLY A 4 -10.75 -65.42 1.64
CA GLY A 4 -10.87 -64.02 1.25
C GLY A 4 -12.21 -63.84 0.53
N ASP A 5 -12.92 -62.76 0.86
CA ASP A 5 -14.20 -62.37 0.24
C ASP A 5 -13.96 -61.22 -0.76
N GLU A 6 -14.09 -61.55 -2.05
CA GLU A 6 -14.40 -60.63 -3.13
C GLU A 6 -15.86 -60.85 -3.54
N GLN A 7 -16.72 -59.83 -3.49
CA GLN A 7 -17.99 -59.84 -4.23
C GLN A 7 -18.28 -58.49 -4.90
N GLY A 8 -17.80 -58.44 -6.15
CA GLY A 8 -18.51 -58.06 -7.37
C GLY A 8 -19.88 -57.38 -7.31
N TYR A 9 -19.91 -56.21 -7.95
CA TYR A 9 -21.07 -55.55 -8.56
C TYR A 9 -21.74 -56.39 -9.65
N THR A 10 -23.07 -56.37 -9.72
CA THR A 10 -23.83 -56.54 -10.96
C THR A 10 -25.00 -55.55 -11.05
N ASP A 11 -25.01 -54.87 -12.19
CA ASP A 11 -25.93 -53.88 -12.75
C ASP A 11 -27.11 -54.56 -13.49
N TYR A 12 -28.30 -53.94 -13.52
CA TYR A 12 -29.12 -53.72 -14.73
C TYR A 12 -30.53 -53.13 -14.46
N GLY A 13 -30.89 -52.12 -15.27
CA GLY A 13 -32.25 -51.88 -15.81
C GLY A 13 -33.09 -50.77 -15.14
N ASP A 14 -32.95 -49.51 -15.53
CA ASP A 14 -33.69 -48.80 -16.61
C ASP A 14 -35.18 -48.53 -16.33
N THR A 15 -35.56 -47.25 -16.18
CA THR A 15 -36.81 -46.65 -16.70
C THR A 15 -36.82 -45.12 -16.51
N GLY A 16 -37.08 -44.36 -17.59
CA GLY A 16 -37.90 -43.14 -17.49
C GLY A 16 -37.28 -41.82 -18.01
N HIS A 17 -37.56 -41.49 -19.27
CA HIS A 17 -37.20 -40.26 -19.97
C HIS A 17 -37.98 -38.98 -19.52
N THR A 18 -37.26 -37.85 -19.52
CA THR A 18 -37.59 -36.44 -19.87
C THR A 18 -39.02 -35.87 -19.79
N ARG A 19 -39.19 -34.70 -19.14
CA ARG A 19 -39.75 -33.46 -19.77
C ARG A 19 -39.72 -32.22 -18.84
N THR A 20 -39.23 -31.12 -19.41
CA THR A 20 -39.27 -29.73 -18.94
C THR A 20 -40.71 -29.18 -18.86
N ARG A 21 -41.07 -28.42 -17.81
CA ARG A 21 -42.08 -27.33 -17.87
C ARG A 21 -41.85 -26.26 -16.81
N LEU A 22 -41.83 -25.01 -17.28
CA LEU A 22 -42.19 -23.73 -16.64
C LEU A 22 -42.96 -22.96 -17.75
N PRO A 23 -43.78 -21.90 -17.53
CA PRO A 23 -44.36 -21.30 -16.31
C PRO A 23 -45.89 -21.07 -16.44
N GLU A 24 -46.60 -20.71 -15.36
CA GLU A 24 -47.87 -19.97 -15.45
C GLU A 24 -47.95 -18.89 -14.36
N GLY A 25 -48.33 -17.68 -14.78
CA GLY A 25 -48.43 -16.48 -13.94
C GLY A 25 -49.81 -16.33 -13.30
N ASP A 26 -49.83 -15.60 -12.18
CA ASP A 26 -51.06 -15.24 -11.48
C ASP A 26 -51.54 -13.84 -11.94
N PRO A 27 -52.80 -13.72 -12.42
CA PRO A 27 -53.45 -12.46 -12.80
C PRO A 27 -54.10 -11.76 -11.59
N TYR A 28 -54.30 -10.43 -11.68
CA TYR A 28 -54.88 -9.52 -10.66
C TYR A 28 -53.91 -9.16 -9.52
N GLY A 29 -53.42 -7.93 -9.31
CA GLY A 29 -53.71 -6.61 -9.85
C GLY A 29 -53.26 -5.57 -8.80
N GLY A 30 -52.67 -4.44 -9.23
CA GLY A 30 -52.57 -3.24 -8.38
C GLY A 30 -51.21 -2.51 -8.39
N ALA A 31 -51.05 -1.55 -9.30
CA ALA A 31 -50.20 -0.37 -9.11
C ALA A 31 -51.13 0.87 -9.21
N PRO A 32 -50.87 2.01 -8.50
CA PRO A 32 -49.90 2.97 -9.04
C PRO A 32 -49.14 3.89 -8.03
N ARG A 33 -47.87 4.15 -8.39
CA ARG A 33 -47.11 5.42 -8.40
C ARG A 33 -47.24 6.44 -7.23
N ARG A 34 -46.12 6.60 -6.50
CA ARG A 34 -45.55 7.89 -5.99
C ARG A 34 -44.10 7.55 -5.57
N GLY A 35 -43.01 8.22 -5.91
CA GLY A 35 -42.70 9.49 -6.52
C GLY A 35 -41.30 9.85 -6.02
N GLY A 36 -40.45 10.45 -6.85
CA GLY A 36 -39.23 11.13 -6.38
C GLY A 36 -37.92 10.44 -6.73
N ARG A 37 -37.34 10.88 -7.85
CA ARG A 37 -35.89 10.89 -8.06
C ARG A 37 -35.22 11.47 -6.81
N ARG A 38 -34.33 10.71 -6.19
CA ARG A 38 -33.16 11.27 -5.50
C ARG A 38 -31.93 10.47 -5.92
N SER A 39 -31.25 11.04 -6.90
CA SER A 39 -29.79 11.00 -6.95
C SER A 39 -29.27 11.37 -5.57
N SER A 40 -28.69 10.41 -4.85
CA SER A 40 -27.75 10.68 -3.78
C SER A 40 -26.36 10.39 -4.35
N SER A 41 -25.85 11.28 -5.21
CA SER A 41 -24.83 12.24 -4.83
C SER A 41 -23.95 11.76 -3.67
N ARG A 42 -22.77 11.27 -4.04
CA ARG A 42 -21.49 11.64 -3.43
C ARG A 42 -21.50 11.64 -1.90
N SER A 43 -21.24 10.48 -1.32
CA SER A 43 -20.24 10.41 -0.25
C SER A 43 -19.01 9.74 -0.84
N LEU A 44 -18.31 10.52 -1.66
CA LEU A 44 -16.90 10.28 -1.92
C LEU A 44 -16.23 10.62 -0.59
N VAL A 45 -16.16 9.64 0.29
CA VAL A 45 -15.28 9.71 1.45
C VAL A 45 -13.91 9.91 0.84
N THR A 46 -13.40 11.13 0.96
CA THR A 46 -12.01 11.47 0.66
C THR A 46 -11.15 10.61 1.55
N VAL A 47 -10.73 9.45 1.04
CA VAL A 47 -9.70 8.61 1.63
C VAL A 47 -8.37 9.32 1.37
N VAL A 48 -8.09 10.31 2.21
CA VAL A 48 -6.80 10.96 2.32
C VAL A 48 -6.49 10.97 3.80
N GLY A 49 -5.47 10.20 4.22
CA GLY A 49 -5.05 10.16 5.62
C GLY A 49 -4.75 8.78 6.21
N VAL A 50 -4.36 7.77 5.41
CA VAL A 50 -4.00 6.44 5.97
C VAL A 50 -2.48 6.21 6.07
N VAL A 51 -1.63 7.12 5.55
CA VAL A 51 -0.18 7.01 5.75
C VAL A 51 0.20 7.39 7.20
N VAL A 52 -0.33 8.51 7.71
CA VAL A 52 0.13 9.04 9.01
C VAL A 52 -0.50 8.34 10.21
N LEU A 53 -1.76 7.93 10.13
CA LEU A 53 -2.37 7.14 11.19
C LEU A 53 -1.70 5.77 11.33
N LEU A 54 -1.22 5.16 10.24
CA LEU A 54 -0.48 3.90 10.33
C LEU A 54 0.94 4.12 10.83
N ILE A 55 1.67 5.18 10.44
CA ILE A 55 2.98 5.46 11.03
C ILE A 55 2.86 5.70 12.56
N ALA A 56 1.85 6.46 13.00
CA ALA A 56 1.58 6.65 14.43
C ALA A 56 1.12 5.34 15.11
N ALA A 57 0.25 4.57 14.48
CA ALA A 57 -0.20 3.28 15.02
C ALA A 57 0.93 2.26 15.10
N ILE A 58 1.89 2.22 14.16
CA ILE A 58 3.06 1.34 14.18
C ILE A 58 4.03 1.74 15.31
N ALA A 59 4.23 3.05 15.55
CA ALA A 59 5.02 3.53 16.67
C ALA A 59 4.43 3.12 18.04
N PHE A 60 3.11 3.01 18.13
CA PHE A 60 2.41 2.56 19.35
C PHE A 60 2.16 1.04 19.42
N ALA A 61 1.95 0.36 18.30
CA ALA A 61 1.63 -1.07 18.24
C ALA A 61 2.81 -1.97 18.61
N ASN A 62 4.05 -1.46 18.50
CA ASN A 62 5.23 -2.13 19.03
C ASN A 62 5.36 -2.03 20.58
N ARG A 63 4.32 -1.56 21.27
CA ARG A 63 4.21 -1.56 22.73
C ARG A 63 2.95 -2.30 23.17
N GLY A 64 2.92 -3.61 22.94
CA GLY A 64 2.12 -4.63 23.63
C GLY A 64 0.59 -4.46 23.62
N ASP A 65 -0.13 -5.43 23.06
CA ASP A 65 -1.10 -6.27 23.80
C ASP A 65 -1.76 -7.28 22.86
N ASP A 66 -1.70 -8.55 23.26
CA ASP A 66 -2.31 -9.70 22.61
C ASP A 66 -3.82 -9.74 22.85
N ALA A 67 -4.59 -10.02 21.80
CA ALA A 67 -5.85 -10.76 21.90
C ALA A 67 -6.21 -11.36 20.53
N SER A 68 -5.91 -12.66 20.37
CA SER A 68 -6.33 -13.46 19.23
C SER A 68 -7.83 -13.76 19.30
N SER A 69 -8.53 -13.61 18.18
CA SER A 69 -9.81 -14.29 17.94
C SER A 69 -9.80 -14.91 16.53
N ASP A 70 -9.67 -16.23 16.50
CA ASP A 70 -9.75 -17.05 15.29
C ASP A 70 -11.20 -17.15 14.78
N THR A 71 -11.40 -16.97 13.47
CA THR A 71 -12.60 -17.45 12.78
C THR A 71 -12.22 -17.87 11.36
N PRO A 72 -12.51 -19.11 10.94
CA PRO A 72 -12.13 -19.57 9.62
C PRO A 72 -13.16 -19.09 8.58
N THR A 73 -12.70 -18.40 7.53
CA THR A 73 -13.53 -18.07 6.36
C THR A 73 -13.05 -18.78 5.09
N ASN A 74 -14.00 -19.37 4.39
CA ASN A 74 -13.86 -20.15 3.15
C ASN A 74 -13.03 -19.44 2.07
N LYS A 75 -12.12 -20.21 1.44
CA LYS A 75 -11.25 -19.77 0.35
C LYS A 75 -12.03 -19.57 -0.95
N GLN A 76 -12.07 -18.33 -1.45
CA GLN A 76 -12.35 -18.06 -2.86
C GLN A 76 -11.06 -18.15 -3.71
N PRO A 77 -11.15 -18.41 -5.03
CA PRO A 77 -9.97 -18.58 -5.89
C PRO A 77 -9.13 -17.30 -5.96
N GLN A 78 -7.87 -17.38 -5.51
CA GLN A 78 -6.91 -16.28 -5.59
C GLN A 78 -6.51 -16.00 -7.04
N ALA A 79 -6.58 -14.73 -7.45
CA ALA A 79 -5.90 -14.25 -8.64
C ALA A 79 -4.39 -14.52 -8.49
N LYS A 80 -3.84 -15.33 -9.39
CA LYS A 80 -2.42 -15.71 -9.36
C LYS A 80 -1.58 -14.47 -9.70
N ALA A 81 -0.67 -14.09 -8.79
CA ALA A 81 0.30 -13.03 -9.05
C ALA A 81 1.12 -13.40 -10.29
N ALA A 82 1.13 -12.53 -11.30
CA ALA A 82 2.00 -12.68 -12.46
C ALA A 82 3.45 -12.36 -12.03
N PRO A 83 4.45 -13.11 -12.49
CA PRO A 83 5.86 -12.79 -12.24
C PRO A 83 6.20 -11.40 -12.79
N THR A 84 6.95 -10.61 -12.02
CA THR A 84 7.53 -9.35 -12.50
C THR A 84 8.57 -9.65 -13.58
N ALA A 85 8.21 -9.50 -14.85
CA ALA A 85 9.13 -9.72 -15.95
C ALA A 85 10.27 -8.68 -15.90
N PRO A 86 11.55 -9.05 -16.15
CA PRO A 86 12.63 -8.08 -16.28
C PRO A 86 12.32 -7.16 -17.46
N THR A 87 11.98 -5.91 -17.16
CA THR A 87 11.49 -4.92 -18.13
C THR A 87 12.40 -4.64 -19.33
N GLY A 88 13.71 -4.90 -19.24
CA GLY A 88 14.70 -4.45 -20.23
C GLY A 88 14.81 -2.93 -20.42
N THR A 89 13.99 -2.13 -19.72
CA THR A 89 13.94 -0.67 -19.84
C THR A 89 14.99 -0.02 -18.94
N LYS A 90 15.70 0.97 -19.49
CA LYS A 90 16.69 1.76 -18.76
C LYS A 90 15.99 2.61 -17.68
N PRO A 91 16.58 2.77 -16.48
CA PRO A 91 16.12 3.74 -15.51
C PRO A 91 15.97 5.13 -16.13
N VAL A 92 14.91 5.86 -15.78
CA VAL A 92 14.80 7.26 -16.20
C VAL A 92 15.99 8.05 -15.65
N GLN A 93 16.55 8.92 -16.49
CA GLN A 93 17.70 9.76 -16.11
C GLN A 93 17.26 11.15 -15.65
N THR A 94 15.99 11.50 -15.91
CA THR A 94 15.37 12.77 -15.54
C THR A 94 14.81 12.72 -14.11
N LYS A 95 14.80 13.88 -13.46
CA LYS A 95 14.28 14.05 -12.11
C LYS A 95 13.48 15.34 -11.99
N THR A 96 12.48 15.33 -11.12
CA THR A 96 11.84 16.54 -10.57
C THR A 96 12.33 16.71 -9.14
N GLY A 97 13.26 17.65 -8.93
CA GLY A 97 14.04 17.70 -7.69
C GLY A 97 14.94 16.47 -7.56
N THR A 98 14.79 15.73 -6.45
CA THR A 98 15.55 14.48 -6.22
C THR A 98 14.83 13.23 -6.69
N ILE A 99 13.55 13.34 -7.08
CA ILE A 99 12.67 12.22 -7.40
C ILE A 99 12.75 11.92 -8.91
N PRO A 100 12.96 10.65 -9.31
CA PRO A 100 12.90 10.25 -10.71
C PRO A 100 11.58 10.64 -11.38
N SER A 101 11.65 11.12 -12.61
CA SER A 101 10.48 11.57 -13.38
C SER A 101 10.63 11.28 -14.86
N GLY A 102 9.55 11.39 -15.62
CA GLY A 102 9.53 11.11 -17.06
C GLY A 102 9.46 9.61 -17.35
N PHE A 103 8.71 8.88 -16.53
CA PHE A 103 8.49 7.46 -16.72
C PHE A 103 7.74 7.21 -18.03
N PRO A 104 7.98 6.09 -18.73
CA PRO A 104 7.25 5.80 -19.97
C PRO A 104 5.73 5.78 -19.77
N HIS A 105 4.97 6.24 -20.76
CA HIS A 105 3.50 6.15 -20.76
C HIS A 105 3.03 4.72 -21.04
N THR A 106 3.33 3.83 -20.10
CA THR A 106 3.00 2.39 -20.14
C THR A 106 2.68 1.92 -18.74
N GLN A 107 1.99 0.77 -18.64
CA GLN A 107 1.71 0.13 -17.35
C GLN A 107 2.98 -0.09 -16.51
N GLN A 108 4.08 -0.51 -17.15
CA GLN A 108 5.36 -0.71 -16.49
C GLN A 108 6.02 0.60 -16.03
N GLY A 109 5.79 1.68 -16.78
CA GLY A 109 6.18 3.02 -16.35
C GLY A 109 5.39 3.45 -15.10
N ALA A 110 4.11 3.09 -15.01
CA ALA A 110 3.29 3.34 -13.83
C ALA A 110 3.78 2.56 -12.60
N GLU A 111 4.17 1.29 -12.77
CA GLU A 111 4.80 0.49 -11.71
C GLU A 111 6.11 1.11 -11.23
N SER A 112 6.97 1.52 -12.18
CA SER A 112 8.24 2.19 -11.87
C SER A 112 8.00 3.51 -11.13
N ALA A 113 7.02 4.32 -11.57
CA ALA A 113 6.64 5.54 -10.90
C ALA A 113 6.17 5.27 -9.47
N ALA A 114 5.24 4.32 -9.29
CA ALA A 114 4.71 3.96 -7.97
C ALA A 114 5.80 3.52 -6.99
N ALA A 115 6.76 2.69 -7.43
CA ALA A 115 7.88 2.26 -6.59
C ALA A 115 8.75 3.44 -6.14
N ASN A 116 9.07 4.37 -7.05
CA ASN A 116 9.86 5.56 -6.73
C ASN A 116 9.11 6.56 -5.85
N TYR A 117 7.81 6.72 -6.06
CA TYR A 117 6.99 7.58 -5.23
C TYR A 117 6.80 6.99 -3.82
N ALA A 118 6.78 5.66 -3.67
CA ALA A 118 6.75 5.02 -2.36
C ALA A 118 8.01 5.34 -1.54
N VAL A 119 9.19 5.33 -2.18
CA VAL A 119 10.45 5.75 -1.54
C VAL A 119 10.38 7.21 -1.09
N ALA A 120 9.92 8.10 -1.98
CA ALA A 120 9.85 9.53 -1.68
C ALA A 120 8.84 9.85 -0.55
N LEU A 121 7.65 9.25 -0.58
CA LEU A 121 6.60 9.47 0.41
C LEU A 121 6.90 8.86 1.78
N GLY A 122 7.84 7.92 1.87
CA GLY A 122 8.29 7.30 3.12
C GLY A 122 9.71 7.68 3.50
N SER A 123 10.15 8.86 3.09
CA SER A 123 11.48 9.43 3.36
C SER A 123 11.48 10.36 4.58
N ALA A 124 12.66 10.61 5.14
CA ALA A 124 12.83 11.54 6.27
C ALA A 124 12.45 12.98 5.89
N GLU A 125 12.59 13.34 4.62
CA GLU A 125 12.26 14.63 4.05
C GLU A 125 10.77 14.97 4.20
N MET A 126 9.87 13.99 4.29
CA MET A 126 8.44 14.23 4.55
C MET A 126 8.16 14.88 5.91
N PHE A 127 9.08 14.76 6.86
CA PHE A 127 8.96 15.36 8.20
C PHE A 127 9.36 16.84 8.22
N ASN A 128 10.10 17.33 7.22
CA ASN A 128 10.34 18.75 7.02
C ASN A 128 9.29 19.31 6.07
N ARG A 129 8.55 20.35 6.48
CA ARG A 129 7.46 20.91 5.66
C ARG A 129 7.90 21.36 4.27
N SER A 130 9.01 22.10 4.16
CA SER A 130 9.46 22.63 2.87
C SER A 130 9.85 21.50 1.91
N SER A 131 10.56 20.49 2.42
CA SER A 131 10.93 19.31 1.62
C SER A 131 9.71 18.47 1.25
N ARG A 132 8.76 18.29 2.18
CA ARG A 132 7.48 17.60 1.93
C ARG A 132 6.69 18.25 0.81
N ASP A 133 6.53 19.57 0.83
CA ASP A 133 5.75 20.28 -0.19
C ASP A 133 6.38 20.08 -1.58
N LEU A 134 7.72 20.11 -1.69
CA LEU A 134 8.43 19.79 -2.93
C LEU A 134 8.22 18.34 -3.40
N ILE A 135 8.21 17.37 -2.47
CA ILE A 135 7.92 15.97 -2.79
C ILE A 135 6.49 15.85 -3.32
N LEU A 136 5.52 16.44 -2.65
CA LEU A 136 4.11 16.39 -3.05
C LEU A 136 3.89 17.04 -4.43
N GLN A 137 4.53 18.17 -4.70
CA GLN A 137 4.48 18.82 -6.02
C GLN A 137 5.10 17.97 -7.14
N ALA A 138 6.11 17.17 -6.82
CA ALA A 138 6.75 16.29 -7.78
C ALA A 138 5.89 15.06 -8.12
N VAL A 139 5.14 14.50 -7.16
CA VAL A 139 4.48 13.19 -7.31
C VAL A 139 2.96 13.24 -7.42
N ILE A 140 2.31 14.26 -6.85
CA ILE A 140 0.85 14.42 -6.88
C ILE A 140 0.43 15.13 -8.17
N THR A 141 -0.79 14.87 -8.63
CA THR A 141 -1.35 15.58 -9.78
C THR A 141 -1.42 17.09 -9.53
N PRO A 142 -1.27 17.94 -10.56
CA PRO A 142 -1.37 19.40 -10.39
C PRO A 142 -2.72 19.84 -9.79
N SER A 143 -3.80 19.12 -10.09
CA SER A 143 -5.14 19.39 -9.56
C SER A 143 -5.31 18.95 -8.09
N GLY A 144 -4.53 17.98 -7.62
CA GLY A 144 -4.63 17.39 -6.28
C GLY A 144 -3.62 17.93 -5.27
N VAL A 145 -2.54 18.60 -5.72
CA VAL A 145 -1.38 18.92 -4.86
C VAL A 145 -1.75 19.78 -3.66
N SER A 146 -2.48 20.88 -3.84
CA SER A 146 -2.83 21.77 -2.72
C SER A 146 -3.73 21.10 -1.67
N SER A 147 -4.63 20.22 -2.12
CA SER A 147 -5.45 19.42 -1.20
C SER A 147 -4.63 18.38 -0.44
N SER A 148 -3.61 17.82 -1.10
CA SER A 148 -2.69 16.87 -0.48
C SER A 148 -1.80 17.57 0.54
N GLU A 149 -1.17 18.68 0.19
CA GLU A 149 -0.37 19.51 1.12
C GLU A 149 -1.16 19.85 2.39
N ALA A 150 -2.41 20.31 2.24
CA ALA A 150 -3.28 20.62 3.38
C ALA A 150 -3.63 19.39 4.24
N ALA A 151 -3.80 18.21 3.64
CA ALA A 151 -4.06 16.98 4.37
C ALA A 151 -2.81 16.49 5.12
N PHE A 152 -1.64 16.57 4.48
CA PHE A 152 -0.37 16.22 5.09
C PHE A 152 0.03 17.18 6.22
N ASP A 153 -0.24 18.49 6.09
CA ASP A 153 -0.03 19.48 7.15
C ASP A 153 -0.80 19.13 8.43
N LYS A 154 -2.03 18.61 8.31
CA LYS A 154 -2.84 18.18 9.46
C LYS A 154 -2.31 16.92 10.12
N ALA A 155 -1.50 16.15 9.40
CA ALA A 155 -1.02 14.87 9.83
C ALA A 155 0.42 14.98 10.41
N TYR A 156 1.28 15.76 9.77
CA TYR A 156 2.65 16.05 10.19
C TYR A 156 2.70 17.23 11.16
N THR A 157 2.07 17.04 12.33
CA THR A 157 2.02 18.05 13.39
C THR A 157 3.28 18.02 14.26
N SER A 158 3.57 19.11 14.97
CA SER A 158 4.65 19.14 15.97
C SER A 158 4.46 18.09 17.07
N ALA A 159 3.22 17.77 17.44
CA ALA A 159 2.90 16.72 18.38
C ALA A 159 3.29 15.33 17.85
N PHE A 160 3.02 15.07 16.57
CA PHE A 160 3.46 13.84 15.90
C PHE A 160 4.98 13.74 15.83
N SER A 161 5.68 14.82 15.43
CA SER A 161 7.14 14.86 15.43
C SER A 161 7.73 14.55 16.82
N LYS A 162 7.18 15.17 17.88
CA LYS A 162 7.59 14.88 19.27
C LYS A 162 7.35 13.44 19.68
N SER A 163 6.26 12.81 19.24
CA SER A 163 6.00 11.39 19.53
C SER A 163 7.09 10.46 18.95
N LEU A 164 7.73 10.88 17.85
CA LEU A 164 8.86 10.17 17.24
C LEU A 164 10.21 10.60 17.82
N GLY A 165 10.25 11.54 18.77
CA GLY A 165 11.47 12.06 19.38
C GLY A 165 12.16 13.14 18.54
N LEU A 166 11.48 13.68 17.53
CA LEU A 166 11.98 14.78 16.70
C LEU A 166 11.71 16.14 17.36
N ASN A 167 12.43 17.15 16.89
CA ASN A 167 12.14 18.55 17.18
C ASN A 167 10.79 18.96 16.54
N GLU A 168 10.26 20.11 16.95
CA GLU A 168 8.96 20.60 16.45
C GLU A 168 8.91 20.84 14.94
N ASP A 169 10.07 21.13 14.34
CA ASP A 169 10.25 21.34 12.90
C ASP A 169 10.50 20.04 12.12
N GLY A 170 10.44 18.88 12.79
CA GLY A 170 10.67 17.56 12.20
C GLY A 170 12.15 17.18 12.08
N THR A 171 13.08 17.99 12.58
CA THR A 171 14.51 17.67 12.58
C THR A 171 14.90 16.72 13.72
N ALA A 172 15.97 15.95 13.53
CA ALA A 172 16.51 15.11 14.60
C ALA A 172 17.19 15.96 15.69
N PRO A 173 17.06 15.62 16.99
CA PRO A 173 17.84 16.26 18.04
C PRO A 173 19.34 16.04 17.85
N LYS A 174 20.17 16.92 18.43
CA LYS A 174 21.64 16.79 18.34
C LYS A 174 22.10 15.44 18.88
N GLY A 175 22.97 14.77 18.14
CA GLY A 175 23.51 13.45 18.49
C GLY A 175 22.62 12.28 18.10
N TYR A 176 21.51 12.52 17.39
CA TYR A 176 20.64 11.49 16.85
C TYR A 176 20.57 11.57 15.33
N THR A 177 20.46 10.39 14.72
CA THR A 177 20.18 10.25 13.29
C THR A 177 18.74 9.76 13.12
N PHE A 178 17.89 10.59 12.53
CA PHE A 178 16.53 10.17 12.18
C PHE A 178 16.54 9.29 10.94
N VAL A 179 15.88 8.16 11.04
CA VAL A 179 15.73 7.18 9.97
C VAL A 179 14.25 7.12 9.63
N SER A 180 13.94 7.45 8.39
CA SER A 180 12.66 7.14 7.75
C SER A 180 12.98 6.74 6.32
N ARG A 181 12.86 5.44 6.03
CA ARG A 181 13.21 4.86 4.73
C ARG A 181 12.16 3.85 4.33
N THR A 182 11.73 3.92 3.09
CA THR A 182 10.85 2.93 2.48
C THR A 182 11.58 2.21 1.36
N SER A 183 11.50 0.88 1.38
CA SER A 183 12.11 -0.02 0.41
C SER A 183 11.03 -0.84 -0.28
N PRO A 184 10.69 -0.53 -1.54
CA PRO A 184 9.81 -1.38 -2.34
C PRO A 184 10.40 -2.77 -2.53
N ILE A 185 9.59 -3.80 -2.31
CA ILE A 185 9.92 -5.21 -2.48
C ILE A 185 9.29 -5.76 -3.75
N GLY A 186 8.14 -5.22 -4.15
CA GLY A 186 7.50 -5.53 -5.43
C GLY A 186 6.28 -4.67 -5.71
N THR A 187 5.88 -4.66 -6.97
CA THR A 187 4.69 -3.96 -7.46
C THR A 187 3.67 -4.92 -8.05
N LYS A 188 2.40 -4.53 -8.01
CA LYS A 188 1.30 -5.26 -8.65
C LYS A 188 0.28 -4.24 -9.17
N VAL A 189 0.08 -4.21 -10.49
CA VAL A 189 -1.01 -3.47 -11.10
C VAL A 189 -2.33 -4.21 -10.87
N THR A 190 -3.31 -3.51 -10.32
CA THR A 190 -4.66 -4.06 -10.09
C THR A 190 -5.68 -3.57 -11.12
N GLU A 191 -5.45 -2.37 -11.68
CA GLU A 191 -6.26 -1.77 -12.73
C GLU A 191 -5.35 -0.96 -13.66
N ALA A 192 -5.58 -1.00 -14.98
CA ALA A 192 -4.85 -0.17 -15.93
C ALA A 192 -5.67 0.16 -17.17
N THR A 193 -5.46 1.38 -17.65
CA THR A 193 -5.85 1.90 -18.97
C THR A 193 -4.63 2.57 -19.59
N THR A 194 -4.77 3.22 -20.74
CA THR A 194 -3.68 4.03 -21.30
C THR A 194 -3.26 5.12 -20.32
N ASP A 195 -4.20 5.95 -19.84
CA ASP A 195 -3.90 7.19 -19.10
C ASP A 195 -4.06 7.06 -17.58
N ALA A 196 -4.38 5.89 -17.04
CA ALA A 196 -4.60 5.67 -15.62
C ALA A 196 -4.21 4.26 -15.17
N ALA A 197 -3.68 4.13 -13.97
CA ALA A 197 -3.33 2.84 -13.37
C ALA A 197 -3.51 2.84 -11.84
N THR A 198 -3.94 1.71 -11.28
CA THR A 198 -3.89 1.46 -9.84
C THR A 198 -2.77 0.45 -9.57
N VAL A 199 -1.78 0.85 -8.77
CA VAL A 199 -0.61 0.04 -8.43
C VAL A 199 -0.55 -0.18 -6.94
N GLU A 200 -0.42 -1.43 -6.52
CA GLU A 200 -0.03 -1.81 -5.16
C GLU A 200 1.49 -1.98 -5.11
N VAL A 201 2.13 -1.38 -4.11
CA VAL A 201 3.57 -1.49 -3.83
C VAL A 201 3.73 -2.12 -2.46
N TRP A 202 4.28 -3.33 -2.41
CA TRP A 202 4.62 -3.99 -1.15
C TRP A 202 6.00 -3.53 -0.72
N CYS A 203 6.11 -3.03 0.51
CA CYS A 203 7.29 -2.36 1.04
C CYS A 203 7.70 -2.92 2.39
N SER A 204 8.99 -2.79 2.69
CA SER A 204 9.48 -2.71 4.06
C SER A 204 9.87 -1.26 4.40
N GLY A 205 9.75 -0.87 5.65
CA GLY A 205 10.12 0.44 6.15
C GLY A 205 11.09 0.36 7.31
N LEU A 206 11.96 1.36 7.44
CA LEU A 206 12.75 1.63 8.65
C LEU A 206 12.31 2.97 9.22
N LEU A 207 11.97 3.00 10.52
CA LEU A 207 11.57 4.22 11.21
C LEU A 207 12.17 4.27 12.62
N GLY A 208 12.77 5.39 12.99
CA GLY A 208 13.16 5.69 14.36
C GLY A 208 14.39 6.59 14.44
N LEU A 209 14.97 6.67 15.63
CA LEU A 209 16.16 7.46 15.94
C LEU A 209 17.30 6.53 16.34
N ALA A 210 18.41 6.62 15.61
CA ALA A 210 19.68 6.03 16.01
C ALA A 210 20.44 7.02 16.89
N GLY A 211 20.71 6.63 18.14
CA GLY A 211 21.52 7.38 19.12
C GLY A 211 21.50 6.69 20.48
N ASP A 212 22.58 6.79 21.26
CA ASP A 212 22.85 6.00 22.48
C ASP A 212 21.73 6.04 23.54
N LYS A 213 20.93 7.11 23.56
CA LYS A 213 19.82 7.32 24.51
C LYS A 213 18.48 7.46 23.78
N SER A 214 18.32 6.81 22.63
CA SER A 214 17.06 6.86 21.89
C SER A 214 16.00 6.07 22.64
N THR A 215 14.86 6.71 22.92
CA THR A 215 13.65 6.03 23.41
C THR A 215 12.76 5.52 22.28
N ASN A 216 13.12 5.85 21.04
CA ASN A 216 12.44 5.45 19.80
C ASN A 216 13.46 4.81 18.86
N PRO A 217 13.97 3.60 19.16
CA PRO A 217 14.99 2.96 18.33
C PRO A 217 14.46 2.69 16.91
N VAL A 218 15.38 2.51 15.96
CA VAL A 218 15.01 2.17 14.59
C VAL A 218 14.40 0.78 14.55
N THR A 219 13.16 0.69 14.07
CA THR A 219 12.42 -0.57 13.90
C THR A 219 12.08 -0.78 12.43
N ASN A 220 11.82 -2.04 12.05
CA ASN A 220 11.33 -2.39 10.73
C ASN A 220 9.79 -2.52 10.73
N SER A 221 9.18 -2.25 9.59
CA SER A 221 7.75 -2.48 9.35
C SER A 221 7.51 -3.05 7.95
N TRP A 222 6.35 -3.67 7.75
CA TRP A 222 5.90 -4.20 6.46
C TRP A 222 4.54 -3.64 6.12
N PHE A 223 4.35 -3.15 4.90
CA PHE A 223 3.10 -2.53 4.49
C PHE A 223 2.93 -2.58 2.98
N THR A 224 1.69 -2.36 2.53
CA THR A 224 1.36 -2.19 1.11
C THR A 224 0.81 -0.79 0.90
N ILE A 225 1.39 -0.03 -0.04
CA ILE A 225 0.83 1.25 -0.51
C ILE A 225 0.03 0.98 -1.77
N THR A 226 -1.21 1.45 -1.84
CA THR A 226 -2.01 1.47 -3.06
C THR A 226 -2.02 2.88 -3.62
N MET A 227 -1.57 3.07 -4.86
CA MET A 227 -1.55 4.35 -5.56
C MET A 227 -2.46 4.31 -6.77
N LYS A 228 -3.35 5.29 -6.90
CA LYS A 228 -4.06 5.59 -8.15
C LYS A 228 -3.28 6.67 -8.88
N LEU A 229 -2.85 6.34 -10.09
CA LEU A 229 -2.03 7.17 -10.95
C LEU A 229 -2.83 7.62 -12.17
N GLU A 230 -2.55 8.83 -12.63
CA GLU A 230 -2.93 9.31 -13.97
C GLU A 230 -1.70 9.77 -14.73
N TRP A 231 -1.79 9.70 -16.07
CA TRP A 231 -0.81 10.32 -16.95
C TRP A 231 -1.10 11.81 -17.08
N ALA A 232 -0.23 12.64 -16.52
CA ALA A 232 -0.37 14.09 -16.52
C ALA A 232 0.99 14.78 -16.63
N ALA A 233 1.05 15.88 -17.37
CA ALA A 233 2.27 16.67 -17.56
C ALA A 233 3.48 15.83 -18.05
N ASN A 234 3.23 14.90 -18.98
CA ASN A 234 4.22 13.97 -19.55
C ASN A 234 4.87 13.02 -18.53
N ASP A 235 4.14 12.67 -17.47
CA ASP A 235 4.60 11.72 -16.46
C ASP A 235 3.42 11.02 -15.77
N TRP A 236 3.70 9.97 -15.00
CA TRP A 236 2.70 9.39 -14.08
C TRP A 236 2.61 10.23 -12.81
N LYS A 237 1.40 10.58 -12.34
CA LYS A 237 1.17 11.35 -11.11
C LYS A 237 0.10 10.71 -10.24
N ILE A 238 0.25 10.83 -8.92
CA ILE A 238 -0.67 10.27 -7.93
C ILE A 238 -1.91 11.15 -7.82
N ILE A 239 -3.07 10.56 -8.11
CA ILE A 239 -4.39 11.15 -7.82
C ILE A 239 -4.68 10.95 -6.32
N THR A 240 -4.55 9.71 -5.85
CA THR A 240 -4.78 9.32 -4.45
C THR A 240 -3.87 8.17 -4.08
N HIS A 241 -3.54 8.04 -2.80
CA HIS A 241 -2.87 6.86 -2.27
C HIS A 241 -3.41 6.48 -0.90
N SER A 242 -3.29 5.21 -0.55
CA SER A 242 -3.60 4.66 0.76
C SER A 242 -2.54 3.63 1.14
N GLN A 243 -2.49 3.27 2.42
CA GLN A 243 -1.56 2.27 2.95
C GLN A 243 -2.34 1.29 3.81
N LYS A 244 -1.88 0.05 3.87
CA LYS A 244 -2.30 -0.96 4.84
C LYS A 244 -1.08 -1.67 5.39
N GLU A 245 -1.17 -2.17 6.61
CA GLU A 245 -0.14 -3.02 7.19
C GLU A 245 -0.03 -4.36 6.45
N GLY A 246 1.20 -4.88 6.41
CA GLY A 246 1.53 -6.18 5.87
C GLY A 246 1.33 -6.35 4.35
N PRO A 247 1.42 -7.61 3.87
CA PRO A 247 1.79 -8.79 4.65
C PRO A 247 3.24 -8.71 5.14
N ALA A 248 3.49 -9.15 6.38
CA ALA A 248 4.84 -9.27 6.92
C ALA A 248 5.34 -10.72 6.75
N PRO A 249 6.59 -10.95 6.32
CA PRO A 249 7.21 -12.25 6.48
C PRO A 249 7.39 -12.57 7.97
N VAL A 250 7.57 -13.84 8.29
CA VAL A 250 7.90 -14.27 9.65
C VAL A 250 9.20 -13.57 10.09
N PRO A 251 9.22 -12.87 11.24
CA PRO A 251 10.43 -12.24 11.75
C PRO A 251 11.56 -13.25 11.95
N GLY A 252 12.78 -12.88 11.58
CA GLY A 252 13.98 -13.64 11.95
C GLY A 252 14.35 -13.41 13.42
N ASP A 253 15.14 -14.32 13.99
CA ASP A 253 15.75 -14.17 15.32
C ASP A 253 17.13 -13.47 15.18
N ASP A 254 17.11 -12.25 14.62
CA ASP A 254 18.30 -11.47 14.40
C ASP A 254 18.65 -10.66 15.66
N ARG A 255 19.95 -10.63 16.02
CA ARG A 255 20.43 -9.74 17.08
C ARG A 255 20.20 -8.29 16.66
N ALA A 256 19.56 -7.51 17.53
CA ALA A 256 19.41 -6.07 17.34
C ALA A 256 20.79 -5.38 17.26
N ALA A 257 20.99 -4.60 16.19
CA ALA A 257 22.15 -3.73 16.04
C ALA A 257 22.14 -2.62 17.10
N ASP A 258 23.32 -2.18 17.53
CA ASP A 258 23.40 -1.03 18.42
C ASP A 258 23.17 0.31 17.68
N ALA A 259 23.01 1.39 18.44
CA ALA A 259 22.74 2.71 17.89
C ALA A 259 23.85 3.22 16.96
N ASN A 260 25.11 2.86 17.22
CA ASN A 260 26.25 3.28 16.42
C ASN A 260 26.31 2.50 15.11
N GLU A 261 26.07 1.19 15.14
CA GLU A 261 25.93 0.35 13.95
C GLU A 261 24.81 0.87 13.05
N MET A 262 23.64 1.17 13.62
CA MET A 262 22.51 1.71 12.86
C MET A 262 22.80 3.09 12.29
N SER A 263 23.40 4.00 13.07
CA SER A 263 23.75 5.33 12.56
C SER A 263 24.80 5.27 11.46
N LYS A 264 25.79 4.37 11.56
CA LYS A 264 26.77 4.14 10.48
C LYS A 264 26.09 3.61 9.24
N ALA A 265 25.22 2.60 9.38
CA ALA A 265 24.49 2.05 8.25
C ALA A 265 23.67 3.13 7.53
N VAL A 266 23.02 4.03 8.26
CA VAL A 266 22.25 5.13 7.68
C VAL A 266 23.16 6.11 6.92
N ASN A 267 24.32 6.45 7.47
CA ASN A 267 25.23 7.43 6.87
C ASN A 267 26.02 6.85 5.68
N GLU A 268 26.39 5.57 5.73
CA GLU A 268 27.23 4.91 4.74
C GLU A 268 26.40 4.29 3.60
N TYR A 269 25.25 3.68 3.92
CA TYR A 269 24.28 3.21 2.93
C TYR A 269 23.30 4.35 2.64
N GLY A 270 23.59 5.14 1.61
CA GLY A 270 22.69 6.17 1.11
C GLY A 270 21.29 5.63 0.80
N GLY A 271 20.28 6.50 0.86
CA GLY A 271 18.91 6.13 0.48
C GLY A 271 18.77 5.79 -1.00
N PHE A 272 17.77 4.98 -1.35
CA PHE A 272 17.45 4.72 -2.75
C PHE A 272 17.05 6.03 -3.44
N THR A 273 17.74 6.35 -4.54
CA THR A 273 17.37 7.45 -5.44
C THR A 273 16.63 6.97 -6.69
N TYR A 274 16.54 5.65 -6.84
CA TYR A 274 15.76 4.96 -7.86
C TYR A 274 15.35 3.58 -7.32
N ALA A 275 14.06 3.26 -7.32
CA ALA A 275 13.53 1.95 -7.00
C ALA A 275 12.87 1.31 -8.23
N ARG A 276 12.85 -0.02 -8.26
CA ARG A 276 12.27 -0.81 -9.33
C ARG A 276 11.63 -2.07 -8.79
#